data_AF-A0A1S9SZ00-F1
#
_entry.id   AF-A0A1S9SZ00-F1
#
_cell.length_a   1.000
_cell.length_b   1.000
_cell.length_c   1.000
_cell.angle_alpha   90.00
_cell.angle_beta   90.00
_cell.angle_gamma   90.00
#
_symmetry.space_group_name_H-M   'P 1'
#
loop_
_entity.id
_entity.type
_entity.pdbx_description
1 polymer ?
#
loop_
_entity_poly.entity_id
_entity_poly.type
_entity_poly.pdbx_seq_one_letter_code
_entity_poly.pdbx_strand_id
1 'polypeptide(L)' 'MGYFKGKQFKKGIILVAVGYYCRFSLSYRDVSEL' A
#
# COMPACT_ATOMS: atom_id res chain seq x y z
N MET A 1 -18.93 -1.25 2.20
CA MET A 1 -17.91 -0.43 1.48
C MET A 1 -17.65 0.85 2.27
N GLY A 2 -16.78 0.83 3.28
CA GLY A 2 -16.59 2.01 4.16
C GLY A 2 -15.25 2.12 4.88
N TYR A 3 -14.29 1.23 4.63
CA TYR A 3 -13.08 1.15 5.46
C TYR A 3 -12.05 2.29 5.23
N PHE A 4 -12.19 3.07 4.15
CA PHE A 4 -11.17 4.04 3.72
C PHE A 4 -11.59 5.51 3.76
N LYS A 5 -12.81 5.83 4.22
CA LYS A 5 -13.32 7.20 4.17
C LYS A 5 -12.80 8.01 5.36
N GLY A 6 -11.67 8.70 5.18
CA GLY A 6 -11.24 9.81 6.05
C GLY A 6 -9.93 9.65 6.82
N LYS A 7 -9.16 8.58 6.63
CA LYS A 7 -7.82 8.46 7.25
C LYS A 7 -6.79 9.16 6.37
N GLN A 8 -6.30 10.33 6.79
CA GLN A 8 -5.22 11.01 6.10
C GLN A 8 -3.92 10.24 6.37
N PHE A 9 -3.57 9.33 5.44
CA PHE A 9 -2.30 8.62 5.51
C PHE A 9 -1.17 9.63 5.36
N LYS A 10 -0.13 9.51 6.22
CA LYS A 10 1.07 10.33 6.06
C LYS A 10 1.65 10.05 4.67
N LYS A 11 1.93 11.11 3.90
CA LYS A 11 2.43 11.03 2.50
C LYS A 11 3.62 10.07 2.35
N GLY A 12 4.46 9.94 3.39
CA GLY A 12 5.56 8.99 3.44
C GLY A 12 5.15 7.52 3.35
N ILE A 13 4.01 7.12 3.93
CA ILE A 13 3.53 5.72 3.89
C ILE A 13 3.12 5.34 2.47
N ILE A 14 2.46 6.26 1.74
CA ILE A 14 2.09 6.03 0.33
C ILE A 14 3.35 5.89 -0.52
N LEU A 15 4.34 6.76 -0.30
CA LEU A 15 5.59 6.72 -1.06
C LEU A 15 6.39 5.43 -0.80
N VAL A 16 6.43 4.98 0.45
CA VAL A 16 7.06 3.70 0.82
C VAL A 16 6.31 2.54 0.18
N ALA A 17 4.97 2.50 0.28
CA ALA A 17 4.16 1.43 -0.30
C ALA A 17 4.33 1.36 -1.83
N VAL A 18 4.30 2.50 -2.53
CA VAL A 18 4.50 2.57 -3.99
C VAL A 18 5.95 2.20 -4.36
N GLY A 19 6.94 2.65 -3.59
CA GLY A 19 8.34 2.28 -3.79
C GLY A 19 8.59 0.79 -3.60
N TYR A 20 7.96 0.19 -2.59
CA TYR A 20 8.04 -1.24 -2.32
C TYR A 20 7.35 -2.05 -3.44
N TYR A 21 6.17 -1.60 -3.88
CA TYR A 21 5.45 -2.19 -5.01
C TYR A 21 6.26 -2.14 -6.31
N CYS A 22 6.84 -0.99 -6.63
CA CYS A 22 7.62 -0.78 -7.85
C CYS A 22 8.95 -1.55 -7.82
N ARG A 23 9.64 -1.60 -6.67
CA ARG A 23 10.98 -2.20 -6.57
C ARG A 23 10.96 -3.72 -6.46
N PHE A 24 9.97 -4.29 -5.79
CA PHE A 24 9.88 -5.74 -5.56
C PHE A 24 8.91 -6.44 -6.50
N SER A 25 8.26 -5.72 -7.45
CA SER A 25 7.20 -6.26 -8.31
C SER A 25 6.14 -7.02 -7.50
N LEU A 26 5.82 -6.49 -6.31
CA LEU A 26 4.89 -7.12 -5.38
C LEU A 26 3.54 -7.26 -6.05
N SER A 27 3.13 -8.50 -6.30
CA SER A 27 1.76 -8.77 -6.73
C SER A 27 0.82 -8.66 -5.54
N TYR A 28 -0.43 -8.29 -5.81
CA TYR A 28 -1.48 -8.23 -4.79
C TYR A 28 -1.62 -9.55 -4.00
N ARG A 29 -1.30 -10.70 -4.62
CA ARG A 29 -1.26 -12.01 -3.94
C ARG A 29 -0.21 -12.08 -2.84
N ASP A 30 1.00 -11.58 -3.11
CA ASP A 30 2.11 -11.60 -2.15
C ASP A 30 1.79 -10.73 -0.92
N VAL A 31 1.19 -9.56 -1.16
CA VAL A 31 0.71 -8.66 -0.08
C VAL A 31 -0.50 -9.25 0.66
N SER A 32 -1.32 -10.05 0.00
CA SER A 32 -2.50 -10.67 0.60
C SER A 32 -2.18 -11.96 1.38
N GLU A 33 -1.01 -12.55 1.15
CA GLU A 33 -0.49 -13.72 1.88
C GLU A 33 0.38 -13.34 3.09
N LEU A 34 0.74 -12.05 3.23
CA LEU A 34 1.41 -11.48 4.40
C LEU A 34 0.41 -11.12 5.52
#